data_AF-A0A177B2V2-F1
#
_entry.id   AF-A0A177B2V2-F1
#
_cell.length_a   1.000
_cell.length_b   1.000
_cell.length_c   1.000
_cell.angle_alpha   90.00
_cell.angle_beta   90.00
_cell.angle_gamma   90.00
#
_symmetry.space_group_name_H-M   'P 1'
#
loop_
_entity.id
_entity.type
_entity.pdbx_description
1 polymer ?
#
loop_
_entity_poly.entity_id
_entity_poly.type
_entity_poly.pdbx_seq_one_letter_code
_entity_poly.pdbx_strand_id
1 'polypeptide(L)'
;MLSLNLIFAILWTIDPVITGMHRRHLYKFPIDIWRIFTFCGGVISVVIIIVLEIKSIKLSLNRRKNWRKWRLSEMNRDLIYCHPKYLDEELFIKHKISELKNMANMYLKDPCNFNRNILDWSVIVMIIVCSISHMVDVVHHSISIARFNLRFTSITIIMLWVRLMKYVKPYTVIGPFVVMLTLLLKDILKFFYLYMQFYIPYACAFWMLFGGSKVYEKYIYIQPNTPDQITQIPGWETPGIALWTLFRITLVDEYSFEDLASLDSVMALLMIFTWIMISGVLILNLFIALMSDSFQRIHDNAHAVAKMQQAILLSDIENNFQNDREKLEYSNIMKTEYSDISTTYNEEEIDIQKEMRDSILQLQYELSDLTKFVKEHIKT
;
A
#
# COMPACT_ATOMS: atom_id res chain seq x y z
N MET A 1 17.29 -0.17 -13.38
CA MET A 1 15.81 -0.32 -13.39
C MET A 1 15.09 0.82 -12.67
N LEU A 2 15.47 1.19 -11.44
CA LEU A 2 14.85 2.33 -10.74
C LEU A 2 15.02 3.66 -11.51
N SER A 3 16.25 4.00 -11.89
CA SER A 3 16.55 5.24 -12.63
C SER A 3 15.71 5.41 -13.89
N LEU A 4 15.55 4.36 -14.68
CA LEU A 4 14.73 4.36 -15.90
C LEU A 4 13.24 4.61 -15.59
N ASN A 5 12.69 4.00 -14.53
CA ASN A 5 11.30 4.23 -14.12
C ASN A 5 11.10 5.63 -13.52
N LEU A 6 12.11 6.18 -12.86
CA LEU A 6 12.09 7.54 -12.33
C LEU A 6 12.12 8.57 -13.46
N ILE A 7 13.01 8.39 -14.45
CA ILE A 7 13.03 9.23 -15.66
C ILE A 7 11.69 9.14 -16.40
N PHE A 8 11.12 7.95 -16.51
CA PHE A 8 9.78 7.75 -17.09
C PHE A 8 8.69 8.55 -16.34
N ALA A 9 8.67 8.48 -15.01
CA ALA A 9 7.72 9.24 -14.20
C ALA A 9 7.89 10.75 -14.39
N ILE A 10 9.13 11.23 -14.37
CA ILE A 10 9.45 12.65 -14.62
C ILE A 10 8.96 13.06 -16.00
N LEU A 11 9.29 12.30 -17.05
CA LEU A 11 8.92 12.62 -18.43
C LEU A 11 7.39 12.78 -18.60
N TRP A 12 6.61 11.91 -17.95
CA TRP A 12 5.14 11.96 -17.97
C TRP A 12 4.53 13.05 -17.07
N THR A 13 5.31 13.66 -16.17
CA THR A 13 4.87 14.78 -15.32
C THR A 13 5.16 16.15 -15.93
N ILE A 14 6.25 16.28 -16.68
CA ILE A 14 6.72 17.57 -17.23
C ILE A 14 5.68 18.21 -18.14
N ASP A 15 5.16 17.49 -19.13
CA ASP A 15 4.21 18.05 -20.10
C ASP A 15 2.89 18.51 -19.44
N PRO A 16 2.21 17.68 -18.61
CA PRO A 16 0.96 18.10 -17.97
C PRO A 16 1.09 19.26 -16.98
N VAL A 17 2.24 19.40 -16.32
CA VAL A 17 2.47 20.46 -15.32
C VAL A 17 2.78 21.79 -15.98
N ILE A 18 3.58 21.80 -17.04
CA ILE A 18 3.99 23.02 -17.73
C ILE A 18 2.86 23.56 -18.62
N THR A 19 2.03 22.67 -19.18
CA THR A 19 1.02 23.07 -20.16
C THR A 19 -0.31 23.46 -19.50
N GLY A 20 -0.57 24.77 -19.40
CA GLY A 20 -1.84 25.29 -18.89
C GLY A 20 -3.05 24.86 -19.75
N MET A 21 -4.21 24.68 -19.09
CA MET A 21 -5.45 24.15 -19.69
C MET A 21 -5.86 24.84 -21.00
N HIS A 22 -5.74 26.17 -21.08
CA HIS A 22 -6.16 26.96 -22.25
C HIS A 22 -5.25 26.78 -23.48
N ARG A 23 -4.01 26.34 -23.30
CA ARG A 23 -3.02 26.17 -24.39
C ARG A 23 -2.82 24.71 -24.79
N ARG A 24 -3.51 23.78 -24.12
CA ARG A 24 -3.21 22.34 -24.24
C ARG A 24 -3.57 21.75 -25.61
N HIS A 25 -4.68 22.20 -26.19
CA HIS A 25 -5.19 21.78 -27.49
C HIS A 25 -4.58 22.54 -28.68
N LEU A 26 -3.73 23.55 -28.43
CA LEU A 26 -3.13 24.41 -29.45
C LEU A 26 -1.61 24.24 -29.43
N TYR A 27 -1.02 23.91 -30.58
CA TYR A 27 0.43 23.88 -30.78
C TYR A 27 0.83 25.11 -31.59
N LYS A 28 1.58 26.03 -30.96
CA LYS A 28 2.16 27.21 -31.59
C LYS A 28 3.65 26.95 -31.86
N PHE A 29 3.96 26.66 -33.12
CA PHE A 29 5.34 26.56 -33.59
C PHE A 29 5.97 27.96 -33.68
N PRO A 30 7.25 28.15 -33.29
CA PRO A 30 8.27 27.16 -32.93
C PRO A 30 8.38 26.83 -31.42
N ILE A 31 7.63 27.52 -30.56
CA ILE A 31 7.81 27.46 -29.10
C ILE A 31 7.39 26.11 -28.52
N ASP A 32 6.40 25.43 -29.12
CA ASP A 32 5.85 24.16 -28.62
C ASP A 32 6.53 22.90 -29.17
N ILE A 33 7.69 23.02 -29.82
CA ILE A 33 8.43 21.87 -30.38
C ILE A 33 8.85 20.89 -29.28
N TRP A 34 9.22 21.39 -28.10
CA TRP A 34 9.62 20.56 -26.97
C TRP A 34 8.48 19.62 -26.50
N ARG A 35 7.21 20.05 -26.62
CA ARG A 35 6.04 19.24 -26.22
C ARG A 35 5.87 17.99 -27.08
N ILE A 36 6.18 18.11 -28.36
CA ILE A 36 6.16 16.98 -29.30
C ILE A 36 7.27 16.00 -28.93
N PHE A 37 8.48 16.49 -28.66
CA PHE A 37 9.59 15.64 -28.23
C PHE A 37 9.29 14.93 -26.89
N THR A 38 8.71 15.62 -25.91
CA THR A 38 8.34 15.01 -24.63
C THR A 38 7.23 13.98 -24.78
N PHE A 39 6.22 14.24 -25.62
CA PHE A 39 5.16 13.28 -25.89
C PHE A 39 5.66 12.05 -26.64
N CYS A 40 6.43 12.22 -27.72
CA CYS A 40 7.05 11.13 -28.47
C CYS A 40 7.98 10.30 -27.57
N GLY A 41 8.82 10.96 -26.77
CA GLY A 41 9.66 10.29 -25.76
C GLY A 41 8.84 9.52 -24.73
N GLY A 42 7.73 10.10 -24.28
CA GLY A 42 6.79 9.46 -23.35
C GLY A 42 6.21 8.17 -23.91
N VAL A 43 5.71 8.21 -25.15
CA VAL A 43 5.15 7.03 -25.85
C VAL A 43 6.22 5.96 -26.07
N ILE A 44 7.42 6.33 -26.52
CA ILE A 44 8.54 5.38 -26.66
C ILE A 44 8.86 4.72 -25.33
N SER A 45 8.89 5.49 -24.25
CA SER A 45 9.18 4.97 -22.91
C SER A 45 8.09 4.01 -22.41
N VAL A 46 6.82 4.23 -22.75
CA VAL A 46 5.72 3.29 -22.47
C VAL A 46 5.96 1.96 -23.19
N VAL A 47 6.32 2.00 -24.48
CA VAL A 47 6.60 0.79 -25.26
C VAL A 47 7.76 0.01 -24.66
N ILE A 48 8.85 0.69 -24.29
CA ILE A 48 10.01 0.07 -23.62
C ILE A 48 9.56 -0.63 -22.33
N ILE A 49 8.78 0.03 -21.48
CA ILE A 49 8.29 -0.55 -20.22
C ILE A 49 7.39 -1.77 -20.46
N ILE A 50 6.50 -1.72 -21.43
CA ILE A 50 5.64 -2.87 -21.78
C ILE A 50 6.49 -4.07 -22.19
N VAL A 51 7.49 -3.87 -23.05
CA VAL A 51 8.39 -4.94 -23.50
C VAL A 51 9.17 -5.52 -22.33
N LEU A 52 9.70 -4.67 -21.43
CA LEU A 52 10.41 -5.12 -20.24
C LEU A 52 9.51 -5.92 -19.29
N GLU A 53 8.28 -5.48 -19.06
CA GLU A 53 7.34 -6.18 -18.18
C GLU A 53 6.96 -7.54 -18.78
N ILE A 54 6.64 -7.61 -20.07
CA ILE A 54 6.33 -8.88 -20.77
C ILE A 54 7.53 -9.84 -20.71
N LYS A 55 8.75 -9.35 -20.93
CA LYS A 55 9.96 -10.16 -20.83
C LYS A 55 10.14 -10.71 -19.42
N SER A 56 9.94 -9.87 -18.40
CA SER A 56 10.06 -10.27 -16.99
C SER A 56 9.02 -11.34 -16.61
N ILE A 57 7.76 -11.18 -17.06
CA ILE A 57 6.69 -12.15 -16.83
C ILE A 57 7.04 -13.47 -17.50
N LYS A 58 7.47 -13.46 -18.77
CA LYS A 58 7.86 -14.68 -19.51
C LYS A 58 9.02 -15.41 -18.85
N LEU A 59 10.05 -14.68 -18.43
CA LEU A 59 11.20 -15.24 -17.70
C LEU A 59 10.75 -15.86 -16.37
N SER A 60 9.90 -15.17 -15.61
CA SER A 60 9.39 -15.66 -14.32
C SER A 60 8.56 -16.94 -14.47
N LEU A 61 7.72 -17.03 -15.52
CA LEU A 61 6.92 -18.21 -15.82
C LEU A 61 7.79 -19.40 -16.22
N ASN A 62 8.81 -19.17 -17.06
CA ASN A 62 9.75 -20.22 -17.46
C ASN A 62 10.58 -20.71 -16.29
N ARG A 63 11.13 -19.80 -15.47
CA ARG A 63 11.86 -20.14 -14.23
C ARG A 63 10.98 -20.99 -13.31
N ARG A 64 9.71 -20.62 -13.13
CA ARG A 64 8.78 -21.38 -12.29
C ARG A 64 8.46 -22.76 -12.84
N LYS A 65 8.22 -22.88 -14.15
CA LYS A 65 8.01 -24.19 -14.79
C LYS A 65 9.22 -25.10 -14.62
N ASN A 66 10.42 -24.55 -14.84
CA ASN A 66 11.68 -25.29 -14.69
C ASN A 66 11.93 -25.69 -13.23
N TRP A 67 11.76 -24.76 -12.29
CA TRP A 67 11.90 -25.03 -10.85
C TRP A 67 10.91 -26.09 -10.39
N ARG A 68 9.63 -26.00 -10.80
CA ARG A 68 8.62 -26.99 -10.46
C ARG A 68 8.98 -28.36 -11.02
N LYS A 69 9.42 -28.43 -12.28
CA LYS A 69 9.84 -29.68 -12.92
C LYS A 69 11.04 -30.29 -12.18
N TRP A 70 12.04 -29.48 -11.89
CA TRP A 70 13.23 -29.88 -11.13
C TRP A 70 12.86 -30.37 -9.72
N ARG A 71 12.08 -29.59 -8.97
CA ARG A 71 11.68 -29.93 -7.61
C ARG A 71 10.83 -31.18 -7.54
N LEU A 72 9.94 -31.38 -8.52
CA LEU A 72 9.15 -32.60 -8.63
C LEU A 72 10.03 -33.81 -8.97
N SER A 73 11.02 -33.65 -9.86
CA SER A 73 11.96 -34.74 -10.17
C SER A 73 12.83 -35.11 -8.97
N GLU A 74 13.24 -34.13 -8.18
CA GLU A 74 14.01 -34.34 -6.94
C GLU A 74 13.18 -35.09 -5.90
N MET A 75 11.95 -34.65 -5.62
CA MET A 75 11.06 -35.36 -4.68
C MET A 75 10.71 -36.77 -5.14
N ASN A 76 10.51 -36.98 -6.45
CA ASN A 76 10.27 -38.32 -6.99
C ASN A 76 11.51 -39.21 -6.86
N ARG A 77 12.71 -38.64 -6.96
CA ARG A 77 13.96 -39.38 -6.71
C ARG A 77 14.06 -39.75 -5.23
N ASP A 78 13.81 -38.81 -4.33
CA ASP A 78 13.88 -39.03 -2.88
C ASP A 78 12.85 -40.07 -2.41
N LEU A 79 11.69 -40.14 -3.07
CA LEU A 79 10.66 -41.16 -2.83
C LEU A 79 11.20 -42.59 -3.06
N ILE A 80 12.10 -42.78 -4.01
CA ILE A 80 12.71 -44.09 -4.32
C ILE A 80 13.67 -44.53 -3.20
N TYR A 81 14.29 -43.57 -2.50
CA TYR A 81 15.25 -43.82 -1.42
C TYR A 81 14.62 -43.80 -0.02
N CYS A 82 13.29 -43.72 0.08
CA CYS A 82 12.59 -43.79 1.35
C CYS A 82 12.80 -45.18 1.98
N HIS A 83 13.18 -45.20 3.25
CA HIS A 83 13.44 -46.46 3.94
C HIS A 83 12.13 -47.17 4.28
N PRO A 84 11.97 -48.49 4.00
CA PRO A 84 10.69 -49.21 4.17
C PRO A 84 10.12 -49.21 5.60
N LYS A 85 10.98 -48.96 6.60
CA LYS A 85 10.62 -48.90 8.02
C LYS A 85 10.01 -47.56 8.44
N TYR A 86 10.26 -46.47 7.70
CA TYR A 86 9.81 -45.11 8.03
C TYR A 86 8.73 -44.66 7.05
N LEU A 87 7.50 -45.15 7.25
CA LEU A 87 6.34 -44.83 6.41
C LEU A 87 6.01 -43.32 6.40
N ASP A 88 6.30 -42.64 7.50
CA ASP A 88 6.04 -41.20 7.66
C ASP A 88 6.83 -40.33 6.67
N GLU A 89 8.05 -40.75 6.30
CA GLU A 89 8.87 -40.04 5.32
C GLU A 89 8.24 -40.11 3.92
N GLU A 90 7.77 -41.29 3.52
CA GLU A 90 7.11 -41.51 2.24
C GLU A 90 5.79 -40.71 2.16
N LEU A 91 4.99 -40.75 3.23
CA LEU A 91 3.74 -39.99 3.34
C LEU A 91 3.99 -38.48 3.27
N PHE A 92 5.02 -37.99 3.96
CA PHE A 92 5.41 -36.59 3.95
C PHE A 92 5.84 -36.10 2.56
N ILE A 93 6.64 -36.88 1.84
CA ILE A 93 7.08 -36.53 0.48
C ILE A 93 5.89 -36.55 -0.48
N LYS A 94 5.01 -37.57 -0.41
CA LYS A 94 3.76 -37.62 -1.20
C LYS A 94 2.86 -36.42 -0.92
N HIS A 95 2.72 -36.02 0.34
CA HIS A 95 1.98 -34.83 0.73
C HIS A 95 2.57 -33.57 0.07
N LYS A 96 3.89 -33.38 0.18
CA LYS A 96 4.59 -32.25 -0.46
C LYS A 96 4.45 -32.23 -1.99
N ILE A 97 4.45 -33.39 -2.65
CA ILE A 97 4.20 -33.49 -4.09
C ILE A 97 2.77 -33.04 -4.43
N SER A 98 1.79 -33.44 -3.61
CA SER A 98 0.39 -32.99 -3.75
C SER A 98 0.27 -31.48 -3.54
N GLU A 99 0.91 -30.94 -2.50
CA GLU A 99 0.98 -29.49 -2.25
C GLU A 99 1.62 -28.72 -3.40
N LEU A 100 2.74 -29.20 -3.97
CA LEU A 100 3.38 -28.57 -5.13
C LEU A 100 2.50 -28.61 -6.38
N LYS A 101 1.69 -29.65 -6.56
CA LYS A 101 0.70 -29.70 -7.65
C LYS A 101 -0.41 -28.67 -7.42
N ASN A 102 -0.86 -28.52 -6.17
CA ASN A 102 -1.91 -27.59 -5.77
C ASN A 102 -1.44 -26.12 -5.71
N MET A 103 -0.15 -25.88 -5.40
CA MET A 103 0.48 -24.54 -5.33
C MET A 103 0.35 -23.77 -6.65
N ALA A 104 0.26 -24.44 -7.79
CA ALA A 104 0.07 -23.78 -9.08
C ALA A 104 -1.24 -22.97 -9.13
N ASN A 105 -2.31 -23.47 -8.49
CA ASN A 105 -3.58 -22.77 -8.36
C ASN A 105 -3.55 -21.76 -7.20
N MET A 106 -2.72 -22.00 -6.18
CA MET A 106 -2.62 -21.16 -4.99
C MET A 106 -1.82 -19.87 -5.23
N TYR A 107 -0.79 -19.91 -6.10
CA TYR A 107 0.02 -18.73 -6.43
C TYR A 107 -0.72 -17.69 -7.30
N LEU A 108 -1.65 -18.14 -8.16
CA LEU A 108 -2.59 -17.21 -8.82
C LEU A 108 -3.48 -16.47 -7.81
N LYS A 109 -3.54 -16.99 -6.58
CA LYS A 109 -4.30 -16.47 -5.45
C LYS A 109 -3.43 -15.74 -4.42
N ASP A 110 -2.11 -15.60 -4.64
CA ASP A 110 -1.21 -14.81 -3.78
C ASP A 110 -1.63 -13.32 -3.86
N PRO A 111 -2.32 -12.77 -2.83
CA PRO A 111 -2.97 -11.48 -2.95
C PRO A 111 -1.96 -10.35 -3.14
N CYS A 112 -0.77 -10.49 -2.53
CA CYS A 112 0.26 -9.46 -2.58
C CYS A 112 0.97 -9.38 -3.94
N ASN A 113 1.21 -10.52 -4.61
CA ASN A 113 1.83 -10.53 -5.93
C ASN A 113 0.81 -10.19 -7.03
N PHE A 114 -0.45 -10.63 -6.87
CA PHE A 114 -1.55 -10.32 -7.76
C PHE A 114 -1.93 -8.83 -7.72
N ASN A 115 -2.11 -8.24 -6.53
CA ASN A 115 -2.43 -6.81 -6.37
C ASN A 115 -1.30 -5.89 -6.85
N ARG A 116 -0.04 -6.35 -6.81
CA ARG A 116 1.08 -5.57 -7.35
C ARG A 116 1.10 -5.55 -8.88
N ASN A 117 0.91 -6.73 -9.50
CA ASN A 117 0.86 -6.82 -10.96
C ASN A 117 -0.37 -6.07 -11.53
N ILE A 118 -1.52 -6.15 -10.87
CA ILE A 118 -2.72 -5.42 -11.33
C ILE A 118 -2.53 -3.91 -11.27
N LEU A 119 -1.83 -3.39 -10.26
CA LEU A 119 -1.50 -1.97 -10.17
C LEU A 119 -0.61 -1.54 -11.34
N ASP A 120 0.45 -2.29 -11.65
CA ASP A 120 1.35 -1.98 -12.77
C ASP A 120 0.61 -1.93 -14.12
N TRP A 121 -0.21 -2.94 -14.42
CA TRP A 121 -1.01 -2.98 -15.65
C TRP A 121 -2.09 -1.90 -15.67
N SER A 122 -2.72 -1.60 -14.53
CA SER A 122 -3.71 -0.52 -14.44
C SER A 122 -3.08 0.82 -14.80
N VAL A 123 -1.87 1.14 -14.30
CA VAL A 123 -1.18 2.39 -14.62
C VAL A 123 -0.81 2.45 -16.11
N ILE A 124 -0.34 1.34 -16.70
CA ILE A 124 -0.03 1.30 -18.13
C ILE A 124 -1.29 1.57 -18.98
N VAL A 125 -2.41 0.93 -18.64
CA VAL A 125 -3.70 1.17 -19.32
C VAL A 125 -4.13 2.62 -19.18
N MET A 126 -4.02 3.20 -17.98
CA MET A 126 -4.33 4.62 -17.75
C MET A 126 -3.45 5.55 -18.61
N ILE A 127 -2.15 5.27 -18.74
CA ILE A 127 -1.25 6.06 -19.58
C ILE A 127 -1.61 5.93 -21.07
N ILE A 128 -2.00 4.74 -21.52
CA ILE A 128 -2.47 4.54 -22.91
C ILE A 128 -3.74 5.35 -23.16
N VAL A 129 -4.71 5.32 -22.24
CA VAL A 129 -5.93 6.12 -22.33
C VAL A 129 -5.61 7.62 -22.32
N CYS A 130 -4.69 8.09 -21.46
CA CYS A 130 -4.20 9.48 -21.49
C CYS A 130 -3.63 9.84 -22.86
N SER A 131 -2.77 8.98 -23.41
CA SER A 131 -2.10 9.18 -24.71
C SER A 131 -3.10 9.29 -25.86
N ILE A 132 -4.09 8.39 -25.89
CA ILE A 132 -5.15 8.39 -26.90
C ILE A 132 -6.01 9.65 -26.74
N SER A 133 -6.42 9.98 -25.51
CA SER A 133 -7.26 11.16 -25.25
C SER A 133 -6.54 12.47 -25.63
N HIS A 134 -5.23 12.56 -25.42
CA HIS A 134 -4.41 13.68 -25.85
C HIS A 134 -4.33 13.76 -27.38
N MET A 135 -4.15 12.64 -28.08
CA MET A 135 -4.13 12.62 -29.54
C MET A 135 -5.47 13.09 -30.13
N VAL A 136 -6.59 12.64 -29.54
CA VAL A 136 -7.94 13.06 -29.94
C VAL A 136 -8.17 14.56 -29.67
N ASP A 137 -7.67 15.08 -28.54
CA ASP A 137 -7.74 16.51 -28.19
C ASP A 137 -7.03 17.39 -29.23
N VAL A 138 -5.84 16.96 -29.68
CA VAL A 138 -5.04 17.68 -30.67
C VAL A 138 -5.69 17.69 -32.05
N VAL A 139 -6.40 16.63 -32.44
CA VAL A 139 -7.07 16.54 -33.75
C VAL A 139 -8.39 17.31 -33.79
N HIS A 140 -9.19 17.24 -32.72
CA HIS A 140 -10.53 17.83 -32.69
C HIS A 140 -10.61 19.22 -32.05
N HIS A 141 -9.54 19.70 -31.42
CA HIS A 141 -9.46 21.01 -30.74
C HIS A 141 -10.67 21.30 -29.83
N SER A 142 -11.14 20.30 -29.07
CA SER A 142 -12.35 20.40 -28.24
C SER A 142 -12.03 20.65 -26.77
N ILE A 143 -12.58 21.73 -26.22
CA ILE A 143 -12.32 22.12 -24.82
C ILE A 143 -12.83 21.10 -23.79
N SER A 144 -13.84 20.30 -24.15
CA SER A 144 -14.38 19.25 -23.28
C SER A 144 -13.41 18.07 -23.17
N ILE A 145 -12.76 17.70 -24.29
CA ILE A 145 -11.79 16.61 -24.33
C ILE A 145 -10.52 17.02 -23.58
N ALA A 146 -10.04 18.26 -23.76
CA ALA A 146 -8.92 18.81 -23.00
C ALA A 146 -9.15 18.76 -21.47
N ARG A 147 -10.36 19.10 -21.01
CA ARG A 147 -10.73 19.04 -19.58
C ARG A 147 -10.76 17.61 -19.05
N PHE A 148 -11.32 16.67 -19.83
CA PHE A 148 -11.33 15.26 -19.46
C PHE A 148 -9.90 14.71 -19.35
N ASN A 149 -9.08 14.95 -20.38
CA ASN A 149 -7.69 14.52 -20.40
C ASN A 149 -6.90 15.07 -19.21
N LEU A 150 -7.10 16.34 -18.83
CA LEU A 150 -6.45 16.92 -17.65
C LEU A 150 -6.84 16.20 -16.35
N ARG A 151 -8.13 16.01 -16.09
CA ARG A 151 -8.61 15.32 -14.89
C ARG A 151 -8.04 13.90 -14.81
N PHE A 152 -8.07 13.19 -15.94
CA PHE A 152 -7.60 11.82 -16.00
C PHE A 152 -6.07 11.69 -15.89
N THR A 153 -5.32 12.59 -16.53
CA THR A 153 -3.85 12.66 -16.41
C THR A 153 -3.43 12.97 -14.98
N SER A 154 -4.15 13.85 -14.28
CA SER A 154 -3.84 14.22 -12.88
C SER A 154 -3.89 13.00 -11.95
N ILE A 155 -4.92 12.15 -12.09
CA ILE A 155 -5.05 10.91 -11.32
C ILE A 155 -3.97 9.90 -11.74
N THR A 156 -3.70 9.81 -13.04
CA THR A 156 -2.71 8.88 -13.61
C THR A 156 -1.30 9.18 -13.09
N ILE A 157 -0.92 10.45 -12.96
CA ILE A 157 0.37 10.87 -12.41
C ILE A 157 0.51 10.39 -10.95
N ILE A 158 -0.51 10.58 -10.11
CA ILE A 158 -0.48 10.12 -8.72
C ILE A 158 -0.23 8.60 -8.67
N MET A 159 -0.98 7.84 -9.46
CA MET A 159 -0.83 6.38 -9.54
C MET A 159 0.55 5.96 -10.08
N LEU A 160 1.11 6.73 -11.02
CA LEU A 160 2.46 6.51 -11.56
C LEU A 160 3.55 6.70 -10.50
N TRP A 161 3.42 7.70 -9.62
CA TRP A 161 4.36 7.87 -8.51
C TRP A 161 4.21 6.79 -7.45
N VAL A 162 2.99 6.37 -7.12
CA VAL A 162 2.74 5.23 -6.21
C VAL A 162 3.39 3.96 -6.76
N ARG A 163 3.34 3.74 -8.09
CA ARG A 163 3.99 2.61 -8.76
C ARG A 163 5.51 2.57 -8.52
N LEU A 164 6.19 3.72 -8.34
CA LEU A 164 7.64 3.75 -8.11
C LEU A 164 8.06 3.01 -6.85
N MET A 165 7.18 2.92 -5.84
CA MET A 165 7.44 2.20 -4.59
C MET A 165 7.87 0.74 -4.84
N LYS A 166 7.36 0.09 -5.90
CA LYS A 166 7.76 -1.28 -6.30
C LYS A 166 9.27 -1.41 -6.50
N TYR A 167 9.89 -0.40 -7.11
CA TYR A 167 11.30 -0.43 -7.46
C TYR A 167 12.23 0.00 -6.33
N VAL A 168 11.67 0.63 -5.29
CA VAL A 168 12.40 1.04 -4.08
C VAL A 168 12.41 -0.08 -3.02
N LYS A 169 11.52 -1.07 -3.17
CA LYS A 169 11.40 -2.22 -2.28
C LYS A 169 12.72 -3.00 -2.00
N PRO A 170 13.66 -3.17 -2.94
CA PRO A 170 14.88 -3.92 -2.67
C PRO A 170 15.96 -3.18 -1.85
N TYR A 171 15.82 -1.86 -1.64
CA TYR A 171 16.82 -1.10 -0.87
C TYR A 171 16.70 -1.39 0.63
N THR A 172 17.84 -1.52 1.31
CA THR A 172 17.95 -1.91 2.73
C THR A 172 17.21 -0.97 3.67
N VAL A 173 17.34 0.34 3.45
CA VAL A 173 16.76 1.37 4.33
C VAL A 173 15.27 1.58 4.06
N ILE A 174 14.87 1.67 2.78
CA ILE A 174 13.52 2.11 2.39
C ILE A 174 12.57 0.92 2.14
N GLY A 175 13.12 -0.24 1.78
CA GLY A 175 12.37 -1.46 1.47
C GLY A 175 11.42 -1.93 2.58
N PRO A 176 11.87 -2.03 3.85
CA PRO A 176 11.01 -2.37 4.99
C PRO A 176 9.78 -1.45 5.11
N PHE A 177 9.96 -0.13 4.93
CA PHE A 177 8.87 0.85 5.01
C PHE A 177 7.82 0.65 3.90
N VAL A 178 8.25 0.38 2.67
CA VAL A 178 7.34 0.11 1.55
C VAL A 178 6.52 -1.16 1.79
N VAL A 179 7.16 -2.21 2.30
CA VAL A 179 6.48 -3.46 2.67
C VAL A 179 5.47 -3.20 3.79
N MET A 180 5.89 -2.46 4.81
CA MET A 180 5.05 -2.12 5.94
C MET A 180 3.81 -1.34 5.53
N LEU A 181 3.96 -0.30 4.69
CA LEU A 181 2.83 0.48 4.19
C LEU A 181 1.81 -0.39 3.44
N THR A 182 2.27 -1.35 2.65
CA THR A 182 1.38 -2.27 1.91
C THR A 182 0.61 -3.19 2.86
N LEU A 183 1.25 -3.66 3.93
CA LEU A 183 0.61 -4.50 4.95
C LEU A 183 -0.38 -3.71 5.79
N LEU A 184 -0.01 -2.48 6.20
CA LEU A 184 -0.86 -1.56 6.93
C LEU A 184 -2.11 -1.17 6.12
N LEU A 185 -1.99 -0.95 4.81
CA LEU A 185 -3.13 -0.63 3.95
C LEU A 185 -4.24 -1.68 4.04
N LYS A 186 -3.89 -2.96 4.18
CA LYS A 186 -4.87 -4.04 4.34
C LYS A 186 -5.65 -3.91 5.66
N ASP A 187 -4.98 -3.50 6.73
CA ASP A 187 -5.62 -3.28 8.03
C ASP A 187 -6.45 -1.99 8.03
N ILE A 188 -5.98 -0.94 7.37
CA ILE A 188 -6.75 0.30 7.13
C ILE A 188 -8.07 -0.03 6.41
N LEU A 189 -8.07 -0.89 5.39
CA LEU A 189 -9.29 -1.26 4.68
C LEU A 189 -10.31 -2.00 5.57
N LYS A 190 -9.85 -2.86 6.47
CA LYS A 190 -10.74 -3.51 7.46
C LYS A 190 -11.34 -2.49 8.43
N PHE A 191 -10.52 -1.54 8.88
CA PHE A 191 -10.99 -0.46 9.74
C PHE A 191 -11.98 0.46 9.02
N PHE A 192 -11.71 0.78 7.75
CA PHE A 192 -12.59 1.58 6.92
C PHE A 192 -13.96 0.93 6.78
N TYR A 193 -14.03 -0.39 6.63
CA TYR A 193 -15.29 -1.13 6.65
C TYR A 193 -16.07 -0.90 7.96
N LEU A 194 -15.40 -1.00 9.11
CA LEU A 194 -16.01 -0.71 10.41
C LEU A 194 -16.50 0.75 10.51
N TYR A 195 -15.69 1.71 10.05
CA TYR A 195 -16.06 3.13 10.01
C TYR A 195 -17.31 3.37 9.15
N MET A 196 -17.38 2.76 7.97
CA MET A 196 -18.52 2.92 7.04
C MET A 196 -19.84 2.42 7.63
N GLN A 197 -19.81 1.44 8.53
CA GLN A 197 -21.01 0.95 9.24
C GLN A 197 -21.68 2.03 10.11
N PHE A 198 -20.91 2.98 10.64
CA PHE A 198 -21.44 4.14 11.38
C PHE A 198 -21.64 5.34 10.47
N TYR A 199 -20.70 5.58 9.55
CA TYR A 199 -20.72 6.76 8.68
C TYR A 199 -21.92 6.80 7.75
N ILE A 200 -22.27 5.69 7.07
CA ILE A 200 -23.37 5.68 6.10
C ILE A 200 -24.73 5.99 6.76
N PRO A 201 -25.13 5.33 7.88
CA PRO A 201 -26.40 5.66 8.54
C PRO A 201 -26.47 7.10 9.03
N TYR A 202 -25.38 7.63 9.61
CA TYR A 202 -25.34 9.04 10.04
C TYR A 202 -25.43 9.99 8.84
N ALA A 203 -24.71 9.72 7.75
CA ALA A 203 -24.83 10.51 6.53
C ALA A 203 -26.26 10.57 5.99
N CYS A 204 -26.95 9.43 5.98
CA CYS A 204 -28.36 9.38 5.60
C CYS A 204 -29.24 10.19 6.56
N ALA A 205 -29.04 10.07 7.87
CA ALA A 205 -29.79 10.82 8.88
C ALA A 205 -29.60 12.33 8.73
N PHE A 206 -28.35 12.79 8.64
CA PHE A 206 -28.03 14.19 8.41
C PHE A 206 -28.61 14.71 7.09
N TRP A 207 -28.55 13.93 6.01
CA TRP A 207 -29.17 14.29 4.74
C TRP A 207 -30.71 14.42 4.85
N MET A 208 -31.37 13.50 5.54
CA MET A 208 -32.83 13.56 5.71
C MET A 208 -33.28 14.79 6.51
N LEU A 209 -32.49 15.17 7.53
CA LEU A 209 -32.82 16.29 8.41
C LEU A 209 -32.45 17.64 7.79
N PHE A 210 -31.22 17.80 7.32
CA PHE A 210 -30.63 19.09 6.96
C PHE A 210 -30.31 19.26 5.47
N GLY A 211 -30.47 18.20 4.66
CA GLY A 211 -30.13 18.22 3.25
C GLY A 211 -31.16 18.94 2.37
N GLY A 212 -30.68 19.68 1.38
CA GLY A 212 -31.51 20.37 0.38
C GLY A 212 -32.27 21.57 0.93
N SER A 213 -33.38 21.93 0.28
CA SER A 213 -34.23 23.05 0.71
C SER A 213 -35.13 22.64 1.87
N LYS A 214 -34.99 23.31 3.01
CA LYS A 214 -35.74 23.03 4.25
C LYS A 214 -36.39 24.31 4.78
N VAL A 215 -37.51 24.15 5.48
CA VAL A 215 -38.21 25.27 6.13
C VAL A 215 -37.59 25.48 7.51
N TYR A 216 -37.31 26.73 7.89
CA TYR A 216 -36.82 27.01 9.25
C TYR A 216 -37.79 26.51 10.32
N GLU A 217 -37.25 26.07 11.46
CA GLU A 217 -38.02 25.52 12.59
C GLU A 217 -39.19 26.42 12.98
N LYS A 218 -38.92 27.74 13.02
CA LYS A 218 -39.89 28.79 13.38
C LYS A 218 -41.13 28.85 12.49
N TYR A 219 -41.05 28.40 11.24
CA TYR A 219 -42.13 28.52 10.26
C TYR A 219 -42.80 27.17 9.91
N ILE A 220 -42.42 26.06 10.57
CA ILE A 220 -42.94 24.71 10.28
C ILE A 220 -44.48 24.63 10.38
N TYR A 221 -45.10 25.38 11.30
CA TYR A 221 -46.55 25.35 11.55
C TYR A 221 -47.35 26.43 10.78
N ILE A 222 -46.70 27.21 9.91
CA ILE A 222 -47.33 28.35 9.20
C ILE A 222 -47.44 27.99 7.72
N GLN A 223 -48.68 27.88 7.19
CA GLN A 223 -48.94 27.60 5.77
C GLN A 223 -49.81 28.70 5.13
N PRO A 224 -49.63 29.01 3.84
CA PRO A 224 -48.64 28.43 2.91
C PRO A 224 -47.23 28.96 3.14
N ASN A 225 -46.22 28.13 2.84
CA ASN A 225 -44.82 28.52 2.98
C ASN A 225 -44.47 29.59 1.95
N THR A 226 -43.85 30.68 2.40
CA THR A 226 -43.30 31.73 1.54
C THR A 226 -41.83 31.44 1.21
N PRO A 227 -41.28 31.94 0.08
CA PRO A 227 -39.88 31.70 -0.31
C PRO A 227 -38.87 32.08 0.80
N ASP A 228 -39.20 33.12 1.56
CA ASP A 228 -38.38 33.69 2.64
C ASP A 228 -38.26 32.73 3.86
N GLN A 229 -39.09 31.68 3.90
CA GLN A 229 -39.12 30.69 4.98
C GLN A 229 -38.35 29.41 4.64
N ILE A 230 -37.88 29.27 3.40
CA ILE A 230 -37.12 28.13 2.90
C ILE A 230 -35.65 28.51 2.82
N THR A 231 -34.78 27.70 3.42
CA THR A 231 -33.33 27.89 3.38
C THR A 231 -32.63 26.65 2.84
N GLN A 232 -31.45 26.88 2.27
CA GLN A 232 -30.50 25.85 1.90
C GLN A 232 -29.21 26.14 2.67
N ILE A 233 -28.77 25.19 3.49
CA ILE A 233 -27.56 25.38 4.29
C ILE A 233 -26.32 25.15 3.42
N PRO A 234 -25.33 26.07 3.44
CA PRO A 234 -24.05 25.85 2.78
C PRO A 234 -23.39 24.54 3.25
N GLY A 235 -22.97 23.71 2.30
CA GLY A 235 -22.38 22.39 2.62
C GLY A 235 -23.40 21.25 2.75
N TRP A 236 -24.70 21.53 2.65
CA TRP A 236 -25.78 20.53 2.70
C TRP A 236 -26.69 20.57 1.45
N GLU A 237 -26.26 21.25 0.40
CA GLU A 237 -27.03 21.46 -0.83
C GLU A 237 -27.31 20.17 -1.61
N THR A 238 -26.31 19.28 -1.68
CA THR A 238 -26.41 18.01 -2.43
C THR A 238 -25.88 16.85 -1.59
N PRO A 239 -26.31 15.60 -1.85
CA PRO A 239 -25.89 14.45 -1.05
C PRO A 239 -24.37 14.27 -1.02
N GLY A 240 -23.70 14.55 -2.15
CA GLY A 240 -22.24 14.43 -2.25
C GLY A 240 -21.50 15.48 -1.41
N ILE A 241 -21.99 16.72 -1.39
CA ILE A 241 -21.42 17.78 -0.55
C ILE A 241 -21.73 17.50 0.93
N ALA A 242 -22.94 17.05 1.25
CA ALA A 242 -23.32 16.66 2.62
C ALA A 242 -22.44 15.54 3.18
N LEU A 243 -22.14 14.52 2.37
CA LEU A 243 -21.16 13.48 2.73
C LEU A 243 -19.79 14.10 3.04
N TRP A 244 -19.28 14.94 2.14
CA TRP A 244 -18.00 15.61 2.34
C TRP A 244 -17.98 16.47 3.61
N THR A 245 -19.04 17.25 3.86
CA THR A 245 -19.21 18.06 5.06
C THR A 245 -19.23 17.20 6.32
N LEU A 246 -19.95 16.07 6.33
CA LEU A 246 -19.96 15.17 7.49
C LEU A 246 -18.58 14.57 7.77
N PHE A 247 -17.84 14.20 6.72
CA PHE A 247 -16.46 13.74 6.86
C PHE A 247 -15.54 14.83 7.44
N ARG A 248 -15.70 16.09 7.02
CA ARG A 248 -14.97 17.23 7.62
C ARG A 248 -15.27 17.38 9.12
N ILE A 249 -16.54 17.22 9.52
CA ILE A 249 -16.93 17.27 10.94
C ILE A 249 -16.23 16.17 11.76
N THR A 250 -16.00 14.98 11.20
CA THR A 250 -15.23 13.92 11.89
C THR A 250 -13.80 14.35 12.22
N LEU A 251 -13.20 15.19 11.39
CA LEU A 251 -11.87 15.75 11.61
C LEU A 251 -11.89 17.01 12.50
N VAL A 252 -13.03 17.31 13.12
CA VAL A 252 -13.23 18.49 13.99
C VAL A 252 -12.93 19.78 13.23
N ASP A 253 -13.34 19.83 11.96
CA ASP A 253 -13.27 21.03 11.13
C ASP A 253 -14.42 22.00 11.45
N GLU A 254 -14.32 23.23 10.97
CA GLU A 254 -15.35 24.26 11.15
C GLU A 254 -16.63 23.91 10.39
N TYR A 255 -17.77 23.96 11.10
CA TYR A 255 -19.11 23.77 10.56
C TYR A 255 -20.09 24.76 11.18
N SER A 256 -21.07 25.22 10.39
CA SER A 256 -22.10 26.14 10.86
C SER A 256 -23.16 25.43 11.70
N PHE A 257 -22.92 25.30 13.01
CA PHE A 257 -23.92 24.77 13.94
C PHE A 257 -25.20 25.61 13.96
N GLU A 258 -25.06 26.95 13.92
CA GLU A 258 -26.19 27.88 13.97
C GLU A 258 -27.18 27.65 12.82
N ASP A 259 -26.66 27.40 11.61
CA ASP A 259 -27.48 27.13 10.44
C ASP A 259 -28.25 25.81 10.59
N LEU A 260 -27.61 24.76 11.13
CA LEU A 260 -28.25 23.47 11.40
C LEU A 260 -29.32 23.59 12.49
N ALA A 261 -29.01 24.33 13.55
CA ALA A 261 -29.94 24.57 14.66
C ALA A 261 -31.14 25.44 14.25
N SER A 262 -31.02 26.22 13.18
CA SER A 262 -32.15 27.01 12.64
C SER A 262 -33.24 26.14 11.98
N LEU A 263 -32.90 24.91 11.56
CA LEU A 263 -33.84 23.95 10.97
C LEU A 263 -34.48 23.06 12.02
N ASP A 264 -33.67 22.51 12.92
CA ASP A 264 -34.13 21.69 14.04
C ASP A 264 -33.06 21.72 15.14
N SER A 265 -33.25 22.61 16.11
CA SER A 265 -32.31 22.87 17.20
C SER A 265 -32.03 21.62 18.05
N VAL A 266 -33.06 20.83 18.35
CA VAL A 266 -32.96 19.65 19.21
C VAL A 266 -32.22 18.54 18.47
N MET A 267 -32.62 18.25 17.24
CA MET A 267 -32.01 17.20 16.45
C MET A 267 -30.59 17.56 16.01
N ALA A 268 -30.32 18.83 15.69
CA ALA A 268 -28.97 19.30 15.36
C ALA A 268 -28.01 19.08 16.52
N LEU A 269 -28.39 19.49 17.73
CA LEU A 269 -27.59 19.26 18.93
C LEU A 269 -27.31 17.77 19.14
N LEU A 270 -28.36 16.94 19.09
CA LEU A 270 -28.24 15.51 19.35
C LEU A 270 -27.34 14.84 18.31
N MET A 271 -27.61 15.02 17.02
CA MET A 271 -26.88 14.36 15.93
C MET A 271 -25.40 14.76 15.88
N ILE A 272 -25.11 16.06 16.07
CA ILE A 272 -23.74 16.56 16.05
C ILE A 272 -22.97 16.08 17.27
N PHE A 273 -23.58 16.17 18.46
CA PHE A 273 -22.96 15.68 19.69
C PHE A 273 -22.65 14.19 19.62
N THR A 274 -23.62 13.36 19.23
CA THR A 274 -23.40 11.91 19.12
C THR A 274 -22.41 11.57 18.00
N TRP A 275 -22.44 12.28 16.88
CA TRP A 275 -21.47 12.08 15.79
C TRP A 275 -20.05 12.42 16.20
N ILE A 276 -19.80 13.53 16.89
CA ILE A 276 -18.46 13.92 17.36
C ILE A 276 -17.96 12.92 18.40
N MET A 277 -18.81 12.51 19.35
CA MET A 277 -18.45 11.51 20.36
C MET A 277 -18.09 10.16 19.73
N ILE A 278 -18.88 9.69 18.76
CA ILE A 278 -18.61 8.40 18.10
C ILE A 278 -17.43 8.52 17.14
N SER A 279 -17.46 9.45 16.19
CA SER A 279 -16.47 9.51 15.11
C SER A 279 -15.14 10.12 15.57
N GLY A 280 -15.17 11.28 16.20
CA GLY A 280 -13.97 12.01 16.63
C GLY A 280 -13.31 11.40 17.85
N VAL A 281 -14.09 11.08 18.90
CA VAL A 281 -13.52 10.59 20.17
C VAL A 281 -13.29 9.07 20.16
N LEU A 282 -14.25 8.27 19.69
CA LEU A 282 -14.10 6.81 19.74
C LEU A 282 -13.36 6.26 18.52
N ILE A 283 -13.87 6.52 17.31
CA ILE A 283 -13.36 5.88 16.10
C ILE A 283 -11.93 6.35 15.77
N LEU A 284 -11.62 7.65 15.78
CA LEU A 284 -10.24 8.11 15.49
C LEU A 284 -9.22 7.58 16.51
N ASN A 285 -9.55 7.58 17.80
CA ASN A 285 -8.64 7.06 18.83
C ASN A 285 -8.43 5.54 18.69
N LEU A 286 -9.50 4.79 18.37
CA LEU A 286 -9.40 3.38 18.05
C LEU A 286 -8.56 3.14 16.78
N PHE A 287 -8.72 3.98 15.75
CA PHE A 287 -7.93 3.91 14.52
C PHE A 287 -6.43 4.03 14.83
N ILE A 288 -6.05 5.05 15.60
CA ILE A 288 -4.65 5.31 15.96
C ILE A 288 -4.10 4.13 16.77
N ALA A 289 -4.86 3.61 17.74
CA ALA A 289 -4.45 2.46 18.55
C ALA A 289 -4.19 1.20 17.68
N LEU A 290 -5.14 0.86 16.79
CA LEU A 290 -5.00 -0.28 15.88
C LEU A 290 -3.84 -0.10 14.90
N MET A 291 -3.66 1.11 14.37
CA MET A 291 -2.56 1.42 13.46
C MET A 291 -1.21 1.34 14.16
N SER A 292 -1.10 1.80 15.41
CA SER A 292 0.13 1.72 16.21
C SER A 292 0.53 0.27 16.49
N ASP A 293 -0.44 -0.55 16.89
CA ASP A 293 -0.24 -1.97 17.19
C ASP A 293 0.10 -2.78 15.92
N SER A 294 -0.59 -2.53 14.79
CA SER A 294 -0.21 -3.12 13.50
C SER A 294 1.16 -2.62 13.01
N PHE A 295 1.49 -1.34 13.19
CA PHE A 295 2.80 -0.80 12.82
C PHE A 295 3.92 -1.52 13.55
N GLN A 296 3.80 -1.69 14.87
CA GLN A 296 4.81 -2.37 15.69
C GLN A 296 5.01 -3.84 15.24
N ARG A 297 3.92 -4.62 15.13
CA ARG A 297 4.00 -6.02 14.68
C ARG A 297 4.62 -6.16 13.29
N ILE A 298 4.31 -5.23 12.39
CA ILE A 298 4.81 -5.30 11.02
C ILE A 298 6.26 -4.82 10.97
N HIS A 299 6.65 -3.82 11.76
CA HIS A 299 8.02 -3.34 11.85
C HIS A 299 9.00 -4.46 12.22
N ASP A 300 8.66 -5.24 13.24
CA ASP A 300 9.52 -6.32 13.73
C ASP A 300 9.69 -7.43 12.67
N ASN A 301 8.64 -7.68 11.86
CA ASN A 301 8.68 -8.64 10.75
C ASN A 301 9.25 -8.04 9.45
N ALA A 302 9.20 -6.72 9.27
CA ALA A 302 9.57 -6.05 8.02
C ALA A 302 11.06 -6.17 7.73
N HIS A 303 11.90 -6.18 8.77
CA HIS A 303 13.33 -6.39 8.60
C HIS A 303 13.66 -7.77 8.03
N ALA A 304 13.01 -8.84 8.55
CA ALA A 304 13.15 -10.19 8.00
C ALA A 304 12.65 -10.28 6.55
N VAL A 305 11.50 -9.65 6.25
CA VAL A 305 10.94 -9.62 4.89
C VAL A 305 11.81 -8.81 3.92
N ALA A 306 12.46 -7.74 4.37
CA ALA A 306 13.38 -6.96 3.56
C ALA A 306 14.67 -7.73 3.25
N LYS A 307 15.25 -8.43 4.23
CA LYS A 307 16.38 -9.34 4.00
C LYS A 307 16.03 -10.45 3.00
N MET A 308 14.84 -11.04 3.12
CA MET A 308 14.34 -12.01 2.13
C MET A 308 14.24 -11.42 0.73
N GLN A 309 13.79 -10.18 0.59
CA GLN A 309 13.67 -9.50 -0.71
C GLN A 309 15.02 -9.15 -1.32
N GLN A 310 16.00 -8.82 -0.51
CA GLN A 310 17.38 -8.66 -0.96
C GLN A 310 17.93 -9.97 -1.50
N ALA A 311 17.74 -11.08 -0.80
CA ALA A 311 18.16 -12.40 -1.28
C ALA A 311 17.47 -12.78 -2.60
N ILE A 312 16.18 -12.46 -2.75
CA ILE A 312 15.45 -12.66 -4.01
C ILE A 312 16.04 -11.79 -5.14
N LEU A 313 16.27 -10.49 -4.89
CA LEU A 313 16.88 -9.60 -5.87
C LEU A 313 18.27 -10.10 -6.29
N LEU A 314 19.07 -10.51 -5.32
CA LEU A 314 20.41 -11.04 -5.52
C LEU A 314 20.39 -12.26 -6.44
N SER A 315 19.52 -13.23 -6.12
CA SER A 315 19.32 -14.41 -6.96
C SER A 315 18.79 -14.04 -8.35
N ASP A 316 17.92 -13.05 -8.47
CA ASP A 316 17.44 -12.58 -9.77
C ASP A 316 18.55 -11.94 -10.62
N ILE A 317 19.47 -11.19 -10.01
CA ILE A 317 20.65 -10.62 -10.67
C ILE A 317 21.58 -11.74 -11.13
N GLU A 318 21.92 -12.69 -10.26
CA GLU A 318 22.77 -13.86 -10.58
C GLU A 318 22.22 -14.68 -11.77
N ASN A 319 20.90 -14.79 -11.85
CA ASN A 319 20.22 -15.52 -12.91
C ASN A 319 19.99 -14.69 -14.19
N ASN A 320 20.31 -13.40 -14.19
CA ASN A 320 20.16 -12.50 -15.34
C ASN A 320 21.48 -12.24 -16.07
N PHE A 321 22.63 -12.66 -15.54
CA PHE A 321 23.90 -12.62 -16.27
C PHE A 321 23.77 -13.43 -17.57
N GLN A 322 24.12 -12.80 -18.70
CA GLN A 322 24.06 -13.45 -20.02
C GLN A 322 25.35 -14.23 -20.32
N ASN A 323 26.47 -13.83 -19.70
CA ASN A 323 27.77 -14.45 -19.89
C ASN A 323 28.17 -15.28 -18.67
N ASP A 324 28.64 -16.50 -18.90
CA ASP A 324 29.17 -17.38 -17.85
C ASP A 324 30.40 -16.77 -17.15
N ARG A 325 31.16 -15.93 -17.85
CA ARG A 325 32.34 -15.23 -17.31
C ARG A 325 31.98 -14.20 -16.23
N GLU A 326 30.96 -13.38 -16.49
CA GLU A 326 30.45 -12.38 -15.53
C GLU A 326 29.88 -13.07 -14.28
N LYS A 327 29.19 -14.20 -14.48
CA LYS A 327 28.66 -15.01 -13.38
C LYS A 327 29.77 -15.62 -12.52
N LEU A 328 30.86 -16.08 -13.15
CA LEU A 328 32.02 -16.62 -12.44
C LEU A 328 32.75 -15.53 -11.65
N GLU A 329 32.95 -14.37 -12.25
CA GLU A 329 33.58 -13.21 -11.61
C GLU A 329 32.78 -12.75 -10.39
N TYR A 330 31.46 -12.61 -10.54
CA TYR A 330 30.55 -12.28 -9.45
C TYR A 330 30.58 -13.34 -8.32
N SER A 331 30.57 -14.62 -8.67
CA SER A 331 30.65 -15.71 -7.69
C SER A 331 31.98 -15.70 -6.93
N ASN A 332 33.08 -15.34 -7.58
CA ASN A 332 34.39 -15.23 -6.95
C ASN A 332 34.45 -14.05 -5.98
N ILE A 333 33.90 -12.89 -6.36
CA ILE A 333 33.81 -11.71 -5.47
C ILE A 333 33.02 -12.06 -4.21
N MET A 334 31.85 -12.70 -4.36
CA MET A 334 31.05 -13.14 -3.21
C MET A 334 31.80 -14.11 -2.28
N LYS A 335 32.61 -15.02 -2.84
CA LYS A 335 33.41 -16.00 -2.09
C LYS A 335 34.72 -15.46 -1.50
N THR A 336 35.13 -14.26 -1.87
CA THR A 336 36.42 -13.69 -1.43
C THR A 336 36.22 -12.49 -0.52
N GLU A 337 35.21 -11.66 -0.80
CA GLU A 337 34.91 -10.45 -0.03
C GLU A 337 33.75 -10.62 0.96
N TYR A 338 32.81 -11.55 0.71
CA TYR A 338 31.54 -11.62 1.47
C TYR A 338 31.23 -12.99 2.10
N SER A 339 32.07 -14.02 1.89
CA SER A 339 31.84 -15.36 2.43
C SER A 339 32.49 -15.64 3.78
N ASP A 340 33.19 -14.65 4.36
CA ASP A 340 33.65 -14.74 5.75
C ASP A 340 32.44 -14.62 6.69
N ILE A 341 31.74 -15.75 6.82
CA ILE A 341 30.61 -16.01 7.72
C ILE A 341 31.06 -16.00 9.19
N SER A 342 32.31 -15.67 9.51
CA SER A 342 32.87 -15.73 10.86
C SER A 342 32.65 -14.48 11.72
N THR A 343 32.09 -13.36 11.21
CA THR A 343 32.16 -12.07 11.95
C THR A 343 30.86 -11.28 12.12
N THR A 344 29.65 -11.82 11.92
CA THR A 344 28.43 -10.99 12.17
C THR A 344 27.19 -11.71 12.67
N TYR A 345 27.19 -13.05 12.72
CA TYR A 345 26.21 -13.76 13.53
C TYR A 345 26.88 -14.03 14.87
N ASN A 346 26.42 -13.35 15.93
CA ASN A 346 26.58 -13.77 17.33
C ASN A 346 27.62 -13.06 18.25
N GLU A 347 28.02 -11.80 18.04
CA GLU A 347 28.72 -11.08 19.12
C GLU A 347 27.75 -10.26 19.96
N GLU A 348 27.01 -9.31 19.38
CA GLU A 348 26.07 -8.46 20.15
C GLU A 348 24.88 -9.23 20.75
N GLU A 349 24.29 -10.19 20.01
CA GLU A 349 23.11 -10.94 20.48
C GLU A 349 23.48 -12.03 21.51
N ILE A 350 24.71 -12.58 21.43
CA ILE A 350 25.26 -13.44 22.48
C ILE A 350 25.66 -12.62 23.69
N ASP A 351 26.26 -11.44 23.52
CA ASP A 351 26.64 -10.59 24.66
C ASP A 351 25.40 -10.17 25.44
N ILE A 352 24.34 -9.71 24.78
CA ILE A 352 23.10 -9.32 25.45
C ILE A 352 22.47 -10.52 26.18
N GLN A 353 22.43 -11.71 25.56
CA GLN A 353 21.91 -12.92 26.24
C GLN A 353 22.79 -13.36 27.42
N LYS A 354 24.11 -13.19 27.31
CA LYS A 354 25.08 -13.54 28.34
C LYS A 354 25.01 -12.56 29.52
N GLU A 355 24.94 -11.26 29.26
CA GLU A 355 24.73 -10.21 30.26
C GLU A 355 23.41 -10.42 31.03
N MET A 356 22.33 -10.76 30.32
CA MET A 356 21.04 -11.04 30.95
C MET A 356 21.09 -12.28 31.83
N ARG A 357 21.80 -13.34 31.39
CA ARG A 357 21.96 -14.58 32.15
C ARG A 357 22.79 -14.36 33.42
N ASP A 358 23.87 -13.59 33.32
CA ASP A 358 24.75 -13.27 34.44
C ASP A 358 24.03 -12.37 35.47
N SER A 359 23.22 -11.41 34.99
CA SER A 359 22.37 -10.57 35.85
C SER A 359 21.32 -11.40 36.62
N ILE A 360 20.69 -12.39 35.97
CA ILE A 360 19.72 -13.30 36.62
C ILE A 360 20.40 -14.18 37.67
N LEU A 361 21.61 -14.70 37.39
CA LEU A 361 22.39 -15.48 38.34
C LEU A 361 22.77 -14.66 39.58
N GLN A 362 23.17 -13.41 39.39
CA GLN A 362 23.50 -12.51 40.49
C GLN A 362 22.28 -12.22 41.38
N LEU A 363 21.12 -11.94 40.78
CA LEU A 363 19.87 -11.75 41.54
C LEU A 363 19.45 -13.00 42.31
N GLN A 364 19.63 -14.20 41.74
CA GLN A 364 19.35 -15.46 42.44
C GLN A 364 20.27 -15.65 43.66
N TYR A 365 21.55 -15.29 43.52
CA TYR A 365 22.50 -15.34 44.63
C TYR A 365 22.11 -14.38 45.76
N GLU A 366 21.81 -13.12 45.43
CA GLU A 366 21.37 -12.11 46.42
C GLU A 366 20.07 -12.51 47.13
N LEU A 367 19.10 -13.07 46.40
CA LEU A 367 17.87 -13.61 46.97
C LEU A 367 18.14 -14.80 47.90
N SER A 368 19.11 -15.65 47.56
CA SER A 368 19.50 -16.80 48.38
C SER A 368 20.19 -16.37 49.68
N ASP A 369 21.03 -15.34 49.63
CA ASP A 369 21.68 -14.76 50.81
C ASP A 369 20.69 -14.02 51.70
N LEU A 370 19.76 -13.25 51.10
CA LEU A 370 18.66 -12.63 51.84
C LEU A 370 17.77 -13.67 52.53
N THR A 371 17.42 -14.76 51.85
CA THR A 371 16.63 -15.84 52.49
C THR A 371 17.39 -16.55 53.59
N LYS A 372 18.72 -16.68 53.48
CA LYS A 372 19.56 -17.23 54.54
C LYS A 372 19.67 -16.28 55.75
N PHE A 373 19.90 -14.99 55.49
CA PHE A 373 19.91 -13.93 56.50
C PHE A 373 18.59 -13.84 57.27
N VAL A 374 17.46 -13.87 56.54
CA VAL A 374 16.12 -13.87 57.12
C VAL A 374 15.87 -15.14 57.94
N LYS A 375 16.30 -16.32 57.48
CA LYS A 375 16.20 -17.57 58.27
C LYS A 375 17.04 -17.56 59.54
N GLU A 376 18.18 -16.88 59.54
CA GLU A 376 19.02 -16.72 60.73
C GLU A 376 18.41 -15.72 61.73
N HIS A 377 17.76 -14.65 61.26
CA HIS A 377 17.16 -13.62 62.12
C HIS A 377 15.71 -13.91 62.57
N ILE A 378 15.00 -14.85 61.93
CA ILE A 378 13.67 -15.30 62.36
C ILE A 378 13.73 -16.46 63.38
N LYS A 379 14.92 -17.04 63.61
CA LYS A 379 15.14 -18.13 64.60
C LYS A 379 15.62 -17.63 65.98
N THR A 380 15.75 -16.33 66.17
CA THR A 380 15.90 -15.64 67.46
C THR A 380 14.60 -14.92 67.78
#